data_AF-A0A9Q4AR23-F1
#
_entry.id   AF-A0A9Q4AR23-F1
#
_cell.length_a   1.000
_cell.length_b   1.000
_cell.length_c   1.000
_cell.angle_alpha   90.00
_cell.angle_beta   90.00
_cell.angle_gamma   90.00
#
_symmetry.space_group_name_H-M   'P 1'
#
loop_
_entity.id
_entity.type
_entity.pdbx_description
1 polymer ?
#
loop_
_entity_poly.entity_id
_entity_poly.type
_entity_poly.pdbx_seq_one_letter_code
_entity_poly.pdbx_strand_id
1 'polypeptide(L)'
;MATQSSMLHVRVDDDTKEKATEALNAMGLSVSDAVRLFLRRVVIDQAFPLELKVPNAETRAAMAEADEIGRTGKARFSTSNELIEDLEKTGKQ
;
A
#
# COMPACT_ATOMS: atom_id res chain seq x y z
N MET A 1 -0.29 32.26 13.07
CA MET A 1 -1.49 31.44 12.76
C MET A 1 -1.55 30.33 13.79
N ALA A 2 -2.68 30.13 14.47
CA ALA A 2 -2.81 29.11 15.50
C ALA A 2 -2.66 27.72 14.84
N THR A 3 -1.66 26.95 15.26
CA THR A 3 -1.50 25.56 14.87
C THR A 3 -2.67 24.78 15.47
N GLN A 4 -3.67 24.45 14.66
CA GLN A 4 -4.71 23.52 15.09
C GLN A 4 -4.11 22.13 15.22
N SER A 5 -4.02 21.65 16.47
CA SER A 5 -3.61 20.30 16.78
C SER A 5 -4.86 19.43 16.90
N SER A 6 -4.92 18.32 16.15
CA SER A 6 -5.93 17.28 16.34
C SER A 6 -5.33 16.10 17.08
N MET A 7 -6.13 15.41 17.90
CA MET A 7 -5.71 14.23 18.64
C MET A 7 -6.10 12.96 17.89
N LEU A 8 -5.16 12.02 17.75
CA LEU A 8 -5.38 10.72 17.13
C LEU A 8 -5.46 9.63 18.21
N HIS A 9 -6.60 8.94 18.28
CA HIS A 9 -6.77 7.77 19.15
C HIS A 9 -6.62 6.49 18.32
N VAL A 10 -5.61 5.69 18.64
CA VAL A 10 -5.35 4.38 18.00
C VAL A 10 -5.43 3.30 19.08
N ARG A 11 -6.20 2.24 18.80
CA ARG A 11 -6.21 1.04 19.65
C ARG A 11 -5.07 0.11 19.22
N VAL A 12 -4.36 -0.40 20.21
CA VAL A 12 -3.27 -1.37 20.08
C VAL A 12 -3.32 -2.27 21.32
N ASP A 13 -2.96 -3.53 21.16
CA ASP A 13 -2.81 -4.45 22.30
C ASP A 13 -1.62 -4.05 23.19
N ASP A 14 -1.69 -4.46 24.45
CA ASP A 14 -0.71 -4.01 25.45
C ASP A 14 0.71 -4.52 25.15
N ASP A 15 0.86 -5.75 24.67
CA ASP A 15 2.15 -6.35 24.31
C ASP A 15 2.85 -5.58 23.18
N THR A 16 2.11 -5.27 22.11
CA THR A 16 2.63 -4.46 21.00
C THR A 16 2.99 -3.05 21.45
N LYS A 17 2.17 -2.43 22.31
CA LYS A 17 2.43 -1.09 22.83
C LYS A 17 3.71 -1.04 23.65
N GLU A 18 3.92 -2.01 24.54
CA GLU A 18 5.11 -2.10 25.39
C GLU A 18 6.37 -2.30 24.54
N LYS A 19 6.38 -3.30 23.66
CA LYS A 19 7.51 -3.60 22.77
C LYS A 19 7.86 -2.43 21.86
N ALA A 20 6.86 -1.78 21.26
CA ALA A 20 7.08 -0.62 20.41
C ALA A 20 7.65 0.56 21.21
N THR A 21 7.18 0.77 22.45
CA THR A 21 7.69 1.84 23.33
C THR A 21 9.15 1.61 23.69
N GLU A 22 9.52 0.38 24.08
CA GLU A 22 10.91 0.03 24.40
C GLU A 22 11.84 0.23 23.19
N ALA A 23 11.45 -0.31 22.03
CA ALA A 23 12.24 -0.20 20.81
C ALA A 23 12.44 1.26 20.38
N LEU A 24 11.38 2.08 20.40
CA LEU A 24 11.46 3.49 20.00
C LEU A 24 12.25 4.32 21.02
N ASN A 25 12.10 4.06 22.32
CA ASN A 25 12.88 4.73 23.35
C ASN A 25 14.39 4.44 23.21
N ALA A 26 14.76 3.20 22.85
CA ALA A 26 16.16 2.86 22.55
C ALA A 26 16.73 3.67 21.36
N MET A 27 15.85 4.16 20.47
CA MET A 27 16.19 5.06 19.36
C MET A 27 16.04 6.56 19.71
N GLY A 28 15.66 6.90 20.94
CA GLY A 28 15.44 8.27 21.39
C GLY A 28 14.14 8.91 20.87
N LEU A 29 13.15 8.09 20.49
CA LEU A 29 11.85 8.54 19.96
C LEU A 29 10.71 8.13 20.88
N SER A 30 9.72 9.00 21.05
CA SER A 30 8.44 8.59 21.62
C SER A 30 7.54 7.92 20.56
N VAL A 31 6.53 7.16 20.99
CA VAL A 31 5.49 6.63 20.08
C VAL A 31 4.83 7.75 19.27
N SER A 32 4.57 8.90 19.90
CA SER A 32 4.01 10.07 19.24
C SER A 32 4.94 10.65 18.17
N ASP A 33 6.26 10.60 18.35
CA ASP A 33 7.22 11.04 17.34
C ASP A 33 7.21 10.11 16.13
N ALA A 34 7.24 8.79 16.37
CA ALA A 34 7.16 7.79 15.32
C ALA A 34 5.89 7.91 14.48
N VAL A 35 4.72 8.06 15.13
CA VAL A 35 3.43 8.24 14.44
C VAL A 35 3.42 9.53 13.62
N ARG A 36 3.96 10.63 14.15
CA ARG A 36 4.07 11.91 13.41
C ARG A 36 4.98 11.79 12.20
N LEU A 37 6.12 11.11 12.32
CA LEU A 37 7.04 10.87 11.22
C LEU A 37 6.41 9.99 10.14
N PHE A 38 5.74 8.91 10.53
CA PHE A 38 5.00 8.02 9.63
C PHE A 38 3.98 8.81 8.79
N LEU A 39 3.11 9.59 9.44
CA LEU A 39 2.07 10.36 8.75
C LEU A 39 2.68 11.42 7.81
N ARG A 40 3.77 12.08 8.22
CA ARG A 40 4.48 13.01 7.34
C ARG A 40 5.06 12.31 6.10
N ARG A 41 5.64 11.13 6.26
CA ARG A 41 6.21 10.37 5.15
C ARG A 41 5.13 9.95 4.14
N VAL A 42 3.97 9.50 4.62
CA VAL A 42 2.80 9.20 3.77
C VAL A 42 2.40 10.43 2.93
N VAL A 43 2.32 11.61 3.57
CA VAL A 43 1.94 12.85 2.88
C VAL A 43 2.97 13.26 1.83
N ILE A 44 4.27 13.18 2.15
CA ILE A 44 5.34 13.60 1.24
C ILE A 44 5.44 12.67 0.03
N ASP A 45 5.39 11.36 0.26
CA ASP A 45 5.67 10.37 -0.78
C ASP A 45 4.43 9.96 -1.57
N GLN A 46 3.23 10.26 -1.05
CA GLN A 46 1.97 9.71 -1.56
C GLN A 46 2.01 8.17 -1.67
N ALA A 47 2.76 7.53 -0.77
CA ALA A 47 3.00 6.11 -0.74
C ALA A 47 3.07 5.60 0.70
N PHE A 48 2.86 4.30 0.88
CA PHE A 48 3.04 3.67 2.18
C PHE A 48 4.55 3.58 2.51
N PRO A 49 5.01 4.05 3.68
CA PRO A 49 6.45 4.13 4.02
C PRO A 49 7.16 2.78 4.22
N LEU A 50 6.42 1.67 4.15
CA LEU A 50 6.94 0.32 4.28
C LEU A 50 6.57 -0.45 3.01
N GLU A 51 7.44 -1.36 2.58
CA GLU A 51 7.13 -2.25 1.47
C GLU A 51 5.93 -3.14 1.82
N LEU A 52 4.83 -2.99 1.06
CA LEU A 52 3.68 -3.87 1.16
C LEU A 52 3.98 -5.19 0.43
N LYS A 53 4.48 -6.18 1.16
CA LYS A 53 4.96 -7.45 0.59
C LYS A 53 3.86 -8.43 0.19
N VAL A 54 2.65 -8.31 0.76
CA VAL A 54 1.55 -9.24 0.52
C VAL A 54 0.44 -8.51 -0.25
N PRO A 55 0.20 -8.86 -1.54
CA PRO A 55 -0.92 -8.31 -2.30
C PRO A 55 -2.25 -8.63 -1.61
N ASN A 56 -3.22 -7.73 -1.70
CA ASN A 56 -4.55 -7.95 -1.13
C ASN A 56 -5.32 -9.04 -1.91
N ALA A 57 -6.51 -9.42 -1.44
CA ALA A 57 -7.28 -10.51 -2.06
C ALA A 57 -7.63 -10.24 -3.53
N GLU A 58 -7.98 -9.00 -3.87
CA GLU A 58 -8.31 -8.57 -5.22
C GLU A 58 -7.10 -8.65 -6.14
N THR A 59 -5.95 -8.10 -5.72
CA THR A 59 -4.71 -8.17 -6.50
C THR A 59 -4.27 -9.62 -6.71
N ARG A 60 -4.42 -10.50 -5.71
CA ARG A 60 -4.12 -11.93 -5.87
C ARG A 60 -5.05 -12.62 -6.88
N ALA A 61 -6.34 -12.27 -6.87
CA ALA A 61 -7.30 -12.80 -7.84
C ALA A 61 -6.95 -12.36 -9.27
N ALA A 62 -6.65 -11.07 -9.46
CA ALA A 62 -6.22 -10.53 -10.75
C ALA A 62 -4.92 -11.17 -11.25
N MET A 63 -3.95 -11.43 -10.36
CA MET A 63 -2.72 -12.15 -10.71
C MET A 63 -3.00 -13.59 -11.16
N ALA A 64 -3.91 -14.30 -10.47
CA ALA A 64 -4.29 -15.67 -10.85
C ALA A 64 -5.01 -15.72 -12.20
N GLU A 65 -5.89 -14.75 -12.47
CA GLU A 65 -6.54 -14.57 -13.77
C GLU A 65 -5.50 -14.30 -14.88
N ALA A 66 -4.56 -13.39 -14.62
CA ALA A 66 -3.48 -13.07 -15.57
C ALA A 66 -2.60 -14.31 -15.89
N ASP A 67 -2.28 -15.13 -14.88
CA ASP A 67 -1.55 -16.39 -15.06
C ASP A 67 -2.33 -17.38 -15.95
N GLU A 68 -3.64 -17.48 -15.79
CA GLU A 68 -4.50 -18.34 -16.61
C GLU A 68 -4.57 -17.85 -18.06
N ILE A 69 -4.73 -16.53 -18.27
CA ILE A 69 -4.69 -15.90 -19.59
C ILE A 69 -3.35 -16.19 -20.29
N GLY A 70 -2.23 -16.06 -19.55
CA GLY A 70 -0.89 -16.36 -20.04
C GLY A 70 -0.71 -17.83 -20.45
N ARG A 71 -1.24 -18.77 -19.66
CA ARG A 71 -1.18 -20.22 -19.98
C ARG A 71 -2.02 -20.60 -21.19
N THR A 72 -3.23 -20.04 -21.29
CA THR A 72 -4.16 -20.35 -22.38
C THR A 72 -3.80 -19.62 -23.67
N GLY A 73 -2.93 -18.61 -23.61
CA GLY A 73 -2.52 -17.80 -24.76
C GLY A 73 -3.64 -16.92 -25.32
N LYS A 74 -4.73 -16.72 -24.56
CA LYS A 74 -5.93 -16.00 -25.00
C LYS A 74 -5.75 -14.49 -25.20
N ALA A 75 -4.66 -13.91 -24.70
CA ALA A 75 -4.33 -12.49 -24.86
C ALA A 75 -2.88 -12.30 -25.36
N ARG A 76 -2.57 -12.86 -26.53
CA ARG A 76 -1.29 -12.63 -27.23
C ARG A 76 -1.50 -11.65 -28.37
N PHE A 77 -0.64 -10.64 -28.44
CA PHE A 77 -0.67 -9.60 -29.45
C PHE A 77 0.70 -9.51 -30.12
N SER A 78 0.72 -9.22 -31.41
CA SER A 78 1.96 -9.14 -32.20
C SER A 78 2.56 -7.74 -32.16
N THR A 79 1.74 -6.73 -31.84
CA THR A 79 2.15 -5.32 -31.73
C THR A 79 1.50 -4.64 -30.54
N SER A 80 2.12 -3.56 -30.04
CA SER A 80 1.55 -2.75 -28.96
C SER A 80 0.20 -2.11 -29.33
N ASN A 81 -0.03 -1.80 -30.61
CA ASN A 81 -1.28 -1.22 -31.08
C ASN A 81 -2.46 -2.19 -30.96
N GLU A 82 -2.26 -3.46 -31.32
CA GLU A 82 -3.28 -4.51 -31.17
C GLU A 82 -3.71 -4.68 -29.71
N LEU A 83 -2.75 -4.65 -28.78
CA LEU A 83 -3.03 -4.71 -27.34
C LEU A 83 -3.85 -3.50 -26.86
N ILE A 84 -3.46 -2.28 -27.24
CA ILE A 84 -4.15 -1.06 -26.79
C ILE A 84 -5.59 -1.03 -27.33
N GLU A 85 -5.81 -1.42 -28.59
CA GLU A 85 -7.14 -1.45 -29.19
C GLU A 85 -8.08 -2.44 -28.47
N ASP A 86 -7.57 -3.60 -28.04
CA ASP A 86 -8.33 -4.59 -27.28
C ASP A 86 -8.71 -4.09 -25.86
N LEU A 87 -7.77 -3.45 -25.17
CA LEU A 87 -8.01 -2.85 -23.85
C LEU A 87 -9.06 -1.73 -23.92
N GLU A 88 -9.01 -0.89 -24.96
CA GLU A 88 -9.98 0.20 -25.16
C GLU A 88 -11.39 -0.30 -25.51
N LYS A 89 -11.53 -1.47 -26.14
CA LYS A 89 -12.83 -2.12 -26.38
C LYS A 89 -13.40 -2.70 -25.10
N THR A 90 -12.55 -3.32 -24.29
CA THR A 90 -12.94 -3.96 -23.03
C THR A 90 -13.29 -2.93 -21.94
N GLY A 91 -12.56 -1.81 -21.87
CA GLY A 91 -12.79 -0.75 -20.88
C GLY A 91 -14.01 0.15 -21.11
N LYS A 92 -14.78 -0.05 -22.20
CA LYS A 92 -16.02 0.68 -22.52
C LYS A 92 -17.29 -0.11 -22.18
N GLN A 93 -17.18 -1.28 -21.53
CA GLN A 93 -18.30 -2.08 -21.06
C GLN A 93 -18.53 -1.91 -19.56
#